data_AF-A0A2E9CCH2-F1
#
_entry.id   AF-A0A2E9CCH2-F1
#
_cell.length_a   1.000
_cell.length_b   1.000
_cell.length_c   1.000
_cell.angle_alpha   90.00
_cell.angle_beta   90.00
_cell.angle_gamma   90.00
#
_symmetry.space_group_name_H-M   'P 1'
#
loop_
_entity.id
_entity.type
_entity.pdbx_description
1 polymer ?
#
loop_
_entity_poly.entity_id
_entity_poly.type
_entity_poly.pdbx_seq_one_letter_code
_entity_poly.pdbx_strand_id
1 'polypeptide(L)'
;EDIDNETLVKLFNNKEAMRFVSGIPIKHENVLTWATNKLDIDYELFYLLKKRVRGDTHSFSWMSKWFPESEAVLHEKYRDEIKQNIARYLETMTQEECRLLREWSMKDMIDSEQTALDRDSLVSKMGEHIKSHQ
;
A
#
# COMPACT_ATOMS: atom_id res chain seq x y z
N GLU A 1 -3.63 4.83 16.16
CA GLU A 1 -5.05 5.17 16.33
C GLU A 1 -5.85 4.04 15.70
N ASP A 2 -6.81 3.51 16.44
CA ASP A 2 -7.67 2.43 15.95
C ASP A 2 -8.70 3.04 15.00
N ILE A 3 -8.81 2.50 13.80
CA ILE A 3 -9.83 2.91 12.83
C ILE A 3 -11.16 2.34 13.31
N ASP A 4 -12.14 3.20 13.57
CA ASP A 4 -13.46 2.74 14.03
C ASP A 4 -14.23 2.01 12.91
N ASN A 5 -15.19 1.17 13.32
CA ASN A 5 -15.98 0.36 12.41
C ASN A 5 -16.86 1.19 11.45
N GLU A 6 -17.33 2.38 11.85
CA GLU A 6 -18.15 3.23 11.00
C GLU A 6 -17.33 3.78 9.82
N THR A 7 -16.10 4.18 10.12
CA THR A 7 -15.10 4.61 9.13
C THR A 7 -14.78 3.48 8.16
N LEU A 8 -14.60 2.25 8.64
CA LEU A 8 -14.37 1.08 7.79
C LEU A 8 -15.57 0.78 6.88
N VAL A 9 -16.79 0.82 7.41
CA VAL A 9 -18.01 0.64 6.60
C VAL A 9 -18.09 1.69 5.49
N LYS A 10 -17.82 2.97 5.80
CA LYS A 10 -17.79 4.03 4.79
C LYS A 10 -16.69 3.81 3.74
N LEU A 11 -15.50 3.39 4.17
CA LEU A 11 -14.36 3.13 3.29
C LEU A 11 -14.69 2.07 2.24
N PHE A 12 -15.33 0.97 2.67
CA PHE A 12 -15.66 -0.15 1.79
C PHE A 12 -17.00 -0.02 1.08
N ASN A 13 -17.89 0.88 1.52
CA ASN A 13 -19.10 1.26 0.81
C ASN A 13 -18.82 2.33 -0.28
N ASN A 14 -17.78 2.10 -1.10
CA ASN A 14 -17.36 3.04 -2.14
C ASN A 14 -17.22 2.33 -3.49
N LYS A 15 -18.12 2.67 -4.44
CA LYS A 15 -18.14 2.10 -5.79
C LYS A 15 -16.92 2.45 -6.62
N GLU A 16 -16.33 3.63 -6.40
CA GLU A 16 -15.11 4.05 -7.08
C GLU A 16 -13.91 3.27 -6.56
N ALA A 17 -13.79 3.11 -5.24
CA ALA A 17 -12.76 2.26 -4.64
C ALA A 17 -12.85 0.81 -5.15
N MET A 18 -14.06 0.24 -5.21
CA MET A 18 -14.31 -1.08 -5.77
C MET A 18 -13.83 -1.19 -7.23
N ARG A 19 -14.08 -0.16 -8.05
CA ARG A 19 -13.63 -0.10 -9.45
C ARG A 19 -12.10 -0.07 -9.57
N PHE A 20 -11.40 0.55 -8.62
CA PHE A 20 -9.94 0.57 -8.64
C PHE A 20 -9.34 -0.78 -8.21
N VAL A 21 -9.86 -1.39 -7.14
CA VAL A 21 -9.32 -2.66 -6.62
C VAL A 21 -9.67 -3.87 -7.50
N SER A 22 -10.63 -3.72 -8.42
CA SER A 22 -10.92 -4.73 -9.45
C SER A 22 -9.92 -4.74 -10.60
N GLY A 23 -9.04 -3.73 -10.71
CA GLY A 23 -7.96 -3.72 -11.69
C GLY A 23 -6.81 -4.64 -11.30
N ILE A 24 -6.08 -5.16 -12.31
CA ILE A 24 -4.75 -5.76 -12.16
C ILE A 24 -3.86 -5.14 -13.23
N PRO A 25 -2.79 -4.40 -12.88
CA PRO A 25 -2.39 -4.02 -11.50
C PRO A 25 -3.26 -2.89 -10.92
N ILE A 26 -3.14 -2.63 -9.61
CA ILE A 26 -3.69 -1.45 -8.96
C ILE A 26 -2.67 -0.31 -9.03
N LYS A 27 -3.11 0.93 -9.25
CA LYS A 27 -2.23 2.09 -9.19
C LYS A 27 -1.69 2.27 -7.77
N HIS A 28 -0.38 2.45 -7.62
CA HIS A 28 0.30 2.57 -6.32
C HIS A 28 0.08 1.37 -5.39
N GLU A 29 0.04 0.16 -5.95
CA GLU A 29 -0.20 -1.07 -5.20
C GLU A 29 0.82 -1.31 -4.08
N ASN A 30 2.09 -0.90 -4.27
CA ASN A 30 3.10 -0.91 -3.21
C ASN A 30 2.69 -0.13 -1.96
N VAL A 31 2.03 1.03 -2.13
CA VAL A 31 1.54 1.84 -1.01
C VAL A 31 0.45 1.08 -0.25
N LEU A 32 -0.43 0.38 -0.96
CA LEU A 32 -1.48 -0.46 -0.35
C LEU A 32 -0.89 -1.66 0.37
N THR A 33 0.08 -2.35 -0.23
CA THR A 33 0.83 -3.44 0.41
C THR A 33 1.48 -2.96 1.71
N TRP A 34 2.19 -1.82 1.66
CA TRP A 34 2.83 -1.24 2.84
C TRP A 34 1.83 -0.88 3.94
N ALA A 35 0.74 -0.19 3.58
CA ALA A 35 -0.27 0.25 4.53
C ALA A 35 -0.98 -0.95 5.18
N THR A 36 -1.42 -1.92 4.37
CA THR A 36 -2.13 -3.10 4.87
C THR A 36 -1.23 -4.07 5.63
N ASN A 37 0.07 -4.11 5.34
CA ASN A 37 1.05 -4.87 6.11
C ASN A 37 1.18 -4.33 7.54
N LYS A 38 1.23 -3.00 7.71
CA LYS A 38 1.40 -2.35 9.01
C LYS A 38 0.15 -2.33 9.88
N LEU A 39 -1.02 -2.31 9.26
CA LEU A 39 -2.29 -2.23 9.96
C LEU A 39 -2.79 -3.64 10.31
N ASP A 40 -3.23 -3.81 11.55
CA ASP A 40 -3.91 -5.00 12.06
C ASP A 40 -5.34 -4.62 12.42
N ILE A 41 -6.25 -4.85 11.47
CA ILE A 41 -7.66 -4.45 11.57
C ILE A 41 -8.50 -5.71 11.45
N ASP A 42 -9.29 -5.98 12.49
CA ASP A 42 -10.24 -7.10 12.51
C ASP A 42 -11.51 -6.75 11.73
N TYR A 43 -11.38 -6.72 10.40
CA TYR A 43 -12.49 -6.46 9.49
C TYR A 43 -12.33 -7.29 8.21
N GLU A 44 -13.36 -8.06 7.86
CA GLU A 44 -13.30 -9.06 6.77
C GLU A 44 -12.85 -8.44 5.43
N LEU A 45 -13.41 -7.30 5.04
CA LEU A 45 -13.03 -6.62 3.79
C LEU A 45 -11.59 -6.07 3.84
N PHE A 46 -11.12 -5.70 5.03
CA PHE A 46 -9.73 -5.28 5.21
C PHE A 46 -8.78 -6.46 5.04
N TYR A 47 -9.13 -7.62 5.60
CA TYR A 47 -8.38 -8.86 5.41
C TYR A 47 -8.31 -9.27 3.94
N LEU A 48 -9.43 -9.20 3.22
CA LEU A 48 -9.47 -9.48 1.77
C LEU A 48 -8.63 -8.48 0.97
N LEU A 49 -8.68 -7.19 1.32
CA LEU A 49 -7.82 -6.17 0.73
C LEU A 49 -6.33 -6.49 0.98
N LYS A 50 -5.97 -6.83 2.22
CA LYS A 50 -4.60 -7.16 2.63
C LYS A 50 -4.05 -8.34 1.82
N LYS A 51 -4.84 -9.40 1.62
CA LYS A 51 -4.47 -10.52 0.72
C LYS A 51 -4.31 -10.07 -0.72
N ARG A 52 -5.29 -9.35 -1.26
CA ARG A 52 -5.30 -8.87 -2.64
C ARG A 52 -4.02 -8.11 -2.99
N VAL A 53 -3.55 -7.25 -2.10
CA VAL A 53 -2.34 -6.43 -2.31
C VAL A 53 -1.09 -7.08 -1.71
N ARG A 54 -1.17 -8.35 -1.28
CA ARG A 54 -0.08 -9.12 -0.67
C ARG A 54 0.55 -8.50 0.58
N GLY A 55 -0.20 -7.66 1.31
CA GLY A 55 0.27 -7.05 2.56
C GLY A 55 0.41 -8.04 3.71
N ASP A 56 -0.12 -9.26 3.58
CA ASP A 56 0.08 -10.37 4.50
C ASP A 56 1.41 -11.12 4.29
N THR A 57 1.94 -11.11 3.06
CA THR A 57 3.14 -11.87 2.68
C THR A 57 4.36 -11.00 2.39
N HIS A 58 4.15 -9.75 1.96
CA HIS A 58 5.21 -8.81 1.61
C HIS A 58 5.24 -7.66 2.61
N SER A 59 6.45 -7.33 3.06
CA SER A 59 6.70 -6.12 3.85
C SER A 59 7.54 -5.15 3.04
N PHE A 60 7.00 -3.95 2.82
CA PHE A 60 7.74 -2.83 2.22
C PHE A 60 8.15 -1.82 3.29
N SER A 61 8.66 -2.30 4.43
CA SER A 61 9.09 -1.47 5.56
C SER A 61 10.07 -0.35 5.16
N TRP A 62 10.87 -0.56 4.10
CA TRP A 62 11.72 0.46 3.48
C TRP A 62 10.95 1.71 3.05
N MET A 63 9.67 1.62 2.68
CA MET A 63 8.85 2.79 2.31
C MET A 63 8.63 3.79 3.46
N SER A 64 8.92 3.42 4.71
CA SER A 64 8.94 4.37 5.84
C SER A 64 10.28 5.07 6.05
N LYS A 65 11.26 4.87 5.17
CA LYS A 65 12.59 5.46 5.27
C LYS A 65 12.84 6.43 4.12
N TRP A 66 13.77 7.34 4.32
CA TRP A 66 14.19 8.29 3.28
C TRP A 66 15.15 7.62 2.29
N PHE A 67 14.87 7.78 1.00
CA PHE A 67 15.73 7.31 -0.09
C PHE A 67 16.85 8.34 -0.35
N PRO A 68 18.12 8.03 -0.01
CA PRO A 68 19.20 9.03 -0.02
C PRO A 68 19.51 9.59 -1.41
N GLU A 69 19.34 8.81 -2.47
CA GLU A 69 19.61 9.30 -3.85
C GLU A 69 18.60 10.36 -4.32
N SER A 70 17.48 10.53 -3.63
CA SER A 70 16.59 11.66 -3.86
C SER A 70 17.25 13.02 -3.58
N GLU A 71 18.39 13.05 -2.88
CA GLU A 71 19.22 14.24 -2.74
C GLU A 71 19.60 14.88 -4.08
N ALA A 72 19.71 14.07 -5.15
CA ALA A 72 20.05 14.54 -6.49
C ALA A 72 19.02 15.54 -7.06
N VAL A 73 17.77 15.50 -6.61
CA VAL A 73 16.73 16.45 -7.04
C VAL A 73 16.68 17.72 -6.20
N LEU A 74 17.44 17.77 -5.09
CA LEU A 74 17.51 18.94 -4.23
C LEU A 74 18.49 19.96 -4.78
N HIS A 75 18.06 21.22 -4.81
CA HIS A 75 18.91 22.35 -5.17
C HIS A 75 20.08 22.48 -4.20
N GLU A 76 21.31 22.59 -4.73
CA GLU A 76 22.57 22.52 -3.96
C GLU A 76 22.58 23.43 -2.73
N LYS A 77 22.17 24.69 -2.91
CA LYS A 77 22.06 25.70 -1.84
C LYS A 77 21.31 25.23 -0.58
N TYR A 78 20.29 24.38 -0.72
CA TYR A 78 19.39 23.98 0.37
C TYR A 78 19.59 22.52 0.79
N ARG A 79 20.51 21.81 0.15
CA ARG A 79 20.63 20.35 0.24
C ARG A 79 20.93 19.89 1.67
N ASP A 80 21.92 20.49 2.32
CA ASP A 80 22.33 20.11 3.68
C ASP A 80 21.24 20.38 4.72
N GLU A 81 20.58 21.55 4.62
CA GLU A 81 19.49 21.92 5.52
C GLU A 81 18.31 20.95 5.38
N ILE A 82 17.91 20.64 4.15
CA ILE A 82 16.82 19.70 3.89
C ILE A 82 17.17 18.29 4.40
N LYS A 83 18.40 17.82 4.17
CA LYS A 83 18.86 16.52 4.68
C LYS A 83 18.80 16.44 6.19
N GLN A 84 19.32 17.47 6.88
CA GLN A 84 19.27 17.53 8.34
C GLN A 84 17.83 17.54 8.84
N ASN A 85 16.93 18.23 8.15
CA ASN A 85 15.51 18.24 8.52
C ASN A 85 14.85 16.87 8.31
N ILE A 86 15.11 16.19 7.20
CA ILE A 86 14.56 14.85 6.92
C ILE A 86 15.06 13.84 7.97
N ALA A 87 16.37 13.86 8.27
CA ALA A 87 17.00 12.94 9.22
C ALA A 87 16.46 13.06 10.66
N ARG A 88 15.78 14.16 11.00
CA ARG A 88 15.09 14.31 12.30
C ARG A 88 13.84 13.46 12.42
N TYR A 89 13.22 13.08 11.30
CA TYR A 89 11.91 12.42 11.27
C TYR A 89 11.95 11.03 10.64
N LEU A 90 12.86 10.80 9.69
CA LEU A 90 12.95 9.55 8.94
C LEU A 90 14.35 8.95 9.06
N GLU A 91 14.39 7.64 9.27
CA GLU A 91 15.62 6.87 9.05
C GLU A 91 15.99 6.91 7.57
N THR A 92 17.29 6.78 7.28
CA THR A 92 17.77 6.66 5.89
C THR A 92 17.74 5.19 5.46
N MET A 93 17.32 4.92 4.23
CA MET A 93 17.39 3.59 3.65
C MET A 93 18.84 3.08 3.60
N THR A 94 19.02 1.82 3.95
CA THR A 94 20.28 1.08 3.74
C THR A 94 20.49 0.78 2.25
N GLN A 95 21.70 0.34 1.87
CA GLN A 95 21.98 -0.05 0.48
C GLN A 95 21.08 -1.19 -0.01
N GLU A 96 20.77 -2.15 0.87
CA GLU A 96 19.87 -3.26 0.57
C GLU A 96 18.44 -2.76 0.31
N GLU A 97 17.93 -1.88 1.16
CA GLU A 97 16.60 -1.28 0.98
C GLU A 97 16.51 -0.44 -0.29
N CYS A 98 17.58 0.29 -0.62
CA CYS A 98 17.69 1.01 -1.89
C CYS A 98 17.66 0.05 -3.10
N ARG A 99 18.31 -1.12 -2.99
CA ARG A 99 18.25 -2.15 -4.03
C ARG A 99 16.82 -2.69 -4.18
N LEU A 100 16.17 -3.06 -3.07
CA LEU A 100 14.78 -3.53 -3.07
C LEU A 100 13.83 -2.52 -3.73
N LEU A 101 14.01 -1.22 -3.44
CA LEU A 101 13.21 -0.16 -4.05
C LEU A 101 13.41 -0.08 -5.58
N ARG A 102 14.66 -0.21 -6.07
CA ARG A 102 14.97 -0.14 -7.51
C ARG A 102 14.54 -1.37 -8.28
N GLU A 103 14.64 -2.53 -7.66
CA GLU A 103 14.30 -3.83 -8.26
C GLU A 103 12.81 -4.16 -8.11
N TRP A 104 12.06 -3.35 -7.37
CA TRP A 104 10.64 -3.56 -7.16
C TRP A 104 9.88 -3.63 -8.49
N SER A 105 9.11 -4.70 -8.66
CA SER A 105 8.34 -5.01 -9.87
C SER A 105 6.98 -5.59 -9.51
N MET A 106 5.96 -5.22 -10.29
CA MET A 106 4.61 -5.78 -10.16
C MET A 106 4.41 -7.07 -10.97
N LYS A 107 5.44 -7.54 -11.70
CA LYS A 107 5.31 -8.67 -12.62
C LYS A 107 4.73 -9.91 -11.94
N ASP A 108 5.27 -10.28 -10.78
CA ASP A 108 4.81 -11.45 -10.03
C ASP A 108 3.37 -11.34 -9.55
N MET A 109 2.84 -10.12 -9.39
CA MET A 109 1.42 -9.87 -9.06
C MET A 109 0.54 -9.99 -10.28
N ILE A 110 0.97 -9.41 -11.40
CA ILE A 110 0.23 -9.43 -12.67
C ILE A 110 0.08 -10.86 -13.20
N ASP A 111 1.13 -11.67 -13.09
CA ASP A 111 1.18 -13.02 -13.65
C ASP A 111 0.56 -14.09 -12.71
N SER A 112 0.09 -13.70 -11.51
CA SER A 112 -0.36 -14.64 -10.48
C SER A 112 -1.87 -14.91 -10.54
N GLU A 113 -2.22 -16.19 -10.69
CA GLU A 113 -3.60 -16.66 -10.57
C GLU A 113 -4.19 -16.38 -9.18
N GLN A 114 -3.39 -16.52 -8.12
CA GLN A 114 -3.82 -16.21 -6.75
C GLN A 114 -4.27 -14.75 -6.62
N THR A 115 -3.54 -13.82 -7.24
CA THR A 115 -3.92 -12.39 -7.23
C THR A 115 -5.26 -12.14 -7.92
N ALA A 116 -5.61 -12.92 -8.95
CA ALA A 116 -6.93 -12.87 -9.57
C ALA A 116 -8.03 -13.45 -8.67
N LEU A 117 -7.77 -14.55 -7.96
CA LEU A 117 -8.71 -15.14 -7.01
C LEU A 117 -8.98 -14.21 -5.81
N ASP A 118 -7.93 -13.57 -5.28
CA ASP A 118 -8.06 -12.61 -4.18
C ASP A 118 -8.83 -11.36 -4.63
N ARG A 119 -8.65 -10.92 -5.88
CA ARG A 119 -9.44 -9.84 -6.49
C ARG A 119 -10.91 -10.19 -6.51
N ASP A 120 -11.26 -11.35 -7.04
CA ASP A 120 -12.65 -11.75 -7.22
C ASP A 120 -13.35 -11.90 -5.87
N SER A 121 -12.64 -12.45 -4.88
CA SER A 121 -13.12 -12.55 -3.49
C SER A 121 -13.42 -11.17 -2.89
N LEU A 122 -12.48 -10.23 -3.00
CA LEU A 122 -12.65 -8.86 -2.50
C LEU A 122 -13.81 -8.14 -3.20
N VAL A 123 -13.85 -8.17 -4.54
CA VAL A 123 -14.85 -7.44 -5.34
C VAL A 123 -16.24 -8.02 -5.10
N SER A 124 -16.39 -9.33 -5.00
CA SER A 124 -17.67 -9.96 -4.68
C SER A 124 -18.18 -9.47 -3.32
N LYS A 125 -17.33 -9.52 -2.30
CA LYS A 125 -17.71 -9.11 -0.94
C LYS A 125 -18.00 -7.62 -0.84
N MET A 126 -17.22 -6.76 -1.50
CA MET A 126 -17.50 -5.32 -1.60
C MET A 126 -18.85 -5.07 -2.29
N GLY A 127 -19.16 -5.82 -3.35
CA GLY A 127 -20.43 -5.71 -4.07
C GLY A 127 -21.65 -6.07 -3.19
N GLU A 128 -21.54 -7.11 -2.37
CA GLU A 128 -22.55 -7.45 -1.36
C GLU A 128 -22.69 -6.36 -0.31
N HIS A 129 -21.56 -5.88 0.22
CA HIS A 129 -21.51 -4.85 1.25
C HIS A 129 -22.13 -3.52 0.78
N ILE A 130 -21.85 -3.09 -0.45
CA ILE A 130 -22.44 -1.88 -1.02
C ILE A 130 -23.96 -2.04 -1.15
N LYS A 131 -24.44 -3.19 -1.64
CA LYS A 131 -25.88 -3.44 -1.79
C LYS A 131 -26.63 -3.46 -0.46
N SER A 132 -26.00 -3.95 0.62
CA SER A 132 -26.65 -4.01 1.94
C SER A 132 -26.72 -2.65 2.66
N HIS A 133 -26.02 -1.62 2.16
CA HIS A 133 -25.97 -0.27 2.72
C HIS A 133 -26.52 0.80 1.76
N GLN A 134 -27.30 0.39 0.76
CA GLN A 134 -28.14 1.25 -0.09
C GLN A 134 -29.59 1.23 0.39
#